data_AF-A0A352FT01-F1
#
_entry.id   AF-A0A352FT01-F1
#
_cell.length_a   1.000
_cell.length_b   1.000
_cell.length_c   1.000
_cell.angle_alpha   90.00
_cell.angle_beta   90.00
_cell.angle_gamma   90.00
#
_symmetry.space_group_name_H-M   'P 1'
#
loop_
_entity.id
_entity.type
_entity.pdbx_description
1 polymer ?
#
loop_
_entity_poly.entity_id
_entity_poly.type
_entity_poly.pdbx_seq_one_letter_code
_entity_poly.pdbx_strand_id
1 'polypeptide(L)'
;LVKQQITRSHAFGQSRNWAAYDRLSIAVSYRQTAGEDYKLLAVNGLPVTEDQNYNMKLGGTISTGEYVTALTELFKPESQAQFTAVDTDTLRGRRTIIFEYEVKRANSHQSLGWGEGGSIKQQTISGYRGRIWIDRENYRVLRLEDISTEIEPGFPITAASKLIDYDWVTINEQPHLLPLRAVVELTDRYQGQTEQTRNEILFR
;
A
#
# COMPACT_ATOMS: atom_id res chain seq x y z
N LEU A 1 -16.05 -9.41 1.65
CA LEU A 1 -15.71 -8.03 2.06
C LEU A 1 -14.80 -8.14 3.26
N VAL A 2 -13.67 -7.45 3.23
CA VAL A 2 -12.70 -7.39 4.34
C VAL A 2 -12.74 -5.98 4.92
N LYS A 3 -12.65 -5.83 6.24
CA LYS A 3 -12.63 -4.52 6.87
C LYS A 3 -11.17 -4.07 7.05
N GLN A 4 -10.84 -2.89 6.55
CA GLN A 4 -9.58 -2.22 6.86
C GLN A 4 -9.79 -1.24 8.01
N GLN A 5 -8.85 -1.22 8.94
CA GLN A 5 -8.69 -0.19 9.95
C GLN A 5 -7.40 0.57 9.64
N ILE A 6 -7.53 1.82 9.20
CA ILE A 6 -6.39 2.65 8.82
C ILE A 6 -6.16 3.69 9.90
N THR A 7 -4.93 3.79 10.39
CA THR A 7 -4.47 4.96 11.16
C THR A 7 -3.61 5.80 10.26
N ARG A 8 -4.01 7.06 10.05
CA ARG A 8 -3.26 8.00 9.21
C ARG A 8 -2.50 8.95 10.11
N SER A 9 -1.23 9.18 9.80
CA SER A 9 -0.35 10.01 10.60
C SER A 9 0.61 10.81 9.73
N HIS A 10 1.24 11.81 10.33
CA HIS A 10 2.29 12.60 9.70
C HIS A 10 3.44 12.90 10.64
N ALA A 11 4.57 13.27 10.05
CA ALA A 11 5.72 13.81 10.74
C ALA A 11 6.34 14.90 9.86
N PHE A 12 6.94 15.91 10.50
CA PHE A 12 7.70 16.95 9.80
C PHE A 12 9.20 16.66 9.84
N GLY A 13 9.89 17.10 8.78
CA GLY A 13 11.32 16.90 8.60
C GLY A 13 11.67 15.41 8.46
N GLN A 14 12.70 14.99 9.19
CA GLN A 14 13.17 13.60 9.24
C GLN A 14 12.92 12.96 10.61
N SER A 15 12.06 13.57 11.43
CA SER A 15 11.91 13.21 12.85
C SER A 15 11.27 11.84 13.06
N ARG A 16 10.40 11.40 12.14
CA ARG A 16 9.52 10.23 12.30
C ARG A 16 8.70 10.26 13.61
N ASN A 17 8.48 11.45 14.17
CA ASN A 17 7.60 11.68 15.31
C ASN A 17 6.15 11.71 14.82
N TRP A 18 5.58 10.52 14.61
CA TRP A 18 4.26 10.36 14.02
C TRP A 18 3.15 10.94 14.90
N ALA A 19 2.44 11.95 14.38
CA ALA A 19 1.21 12.48 14.93
C ALA A 19 0.03 11.94 14.11
N ALA A 20 -0.91 11.26 14.78
CA ALA A 20 -2.10 10.73 14.12
C ALA A 20 -3.04 11.88 13.69
N TYR A 21 -3.50 11.84 12.44
CA TYR A 21 -4.58 12.69 11.93
C TYR A 21 -5.95 12.14 12.34
N ASP A 22 -6.20 10.88 11.97
CA ASP A 22 -7.48 10.21 12.16
C ASP A 22 -7.36 8.69 12.01
N ARG A 23 -8.51 8.04 12.19
CA ARG A 23 -8.69 6.60 11.99
C ARG A 23 -9.84 6.35 11.03
N LEU A 24 -9.59 5.60 9.96
CA LEU A 24 -10.60 5.24 8.98
C LEU A 24 -11.00 3.78 9.13
N SER A 25 -12.29 3.51 8.99
CA SER A 25 -12.81 2.16 8.73
C SER A 25 -13.27 2.07 7.30
N ILE A 26 -12.76 1.09 6.55
CA ILE A 26 -13.07 0.91 5.12
C ILE A 26 -13.48 -0.53 4.89
N ALA A 27 -14.49 -0.75 4.05
CA ALA A 27 -14.77 -2.06 3.48
C ALA A 27 -14.05 -2.17 2.15
N VAL A 28 -13.22 -3.20 1.99
CA VAL A 28 -12.60 -3.54 0.71
C VAL A 28 -13.21 -4.82 0.16
N SER A 29 -13.50 -4.81 -1.13
CA SER A 29 -13.91 -5.99 -1.89
C SER A 29 -13.09 -6.11 -3.17
N TYR A 30 -13.04 -7.30 -3.75
CA TYR A 30 -12.34 -7.54 -5.01
C TYR A 30 -13.23 -8.33 -5.95
N ARG A 31 -13.28 -7.91 -7.22
CA ARG A 31 -13.90 -8.66 -8.32
C ARG A 31 -12.92 -8.69 -9.48
N GLN A 32 -12.72 -9.86 -10.07
CA GLN A 32 -11.76 -10.04 -11.16
C GLN A 32 -11.94 -9.07 -12.33
N THR A 33 -13.19 -8.69 -12.65
CA THR A 33 -13.51 -7.75 -13.74
C THR A 33 -13.43 -6.28 -13.37
N ALA A 34 -13.46 -5.94 -12.09
CA ALA A 34 -13.57 -4.56 -11.60
C ALA A 34 -12.38 -4.13 -10.72
N GLY A 35 -11.51 -5.05 -10.33
CA GLY A 35 -10.46 -4.80 -9.36
C GLY A 35 -10.99 -4.66 -7.94
N GLU A 36 -10.27 -3.89 -7.14
CA GLU A 36 -10.65 -3.57 -5.77
C GLU A 36 -11.66 -2.42 -5.71
N ASP A 37 -12.63 -2.54 -4.82
CA ASP A 37 -13.60 -1.51 -4.51
C ASP A 37 -13.51 -1.14 -3.03
N TYR A 38 -13.46 0.16 -2.76
CA TYR A 38 -13.22 0.73 -1.43
C TYR A 38 -14.39 1.58 -0.98
N LYS A 39 -15.05 1.16 0.08
CA LYS A 39 -16.16 1.89 0.70
C LYS A 39 -15.77 2.40 2.08
N LEU A 40 -15.73 3.72 2.24
CA LEU A 40 -15.56 4.34 3.55
C LEU A 40 -16.78 4.02 4.44
N LEU A 41 -16.52 3.56 5.66
CA LEU A 41 -17.56 3.18 6.63
C LEU A 41 -17.64 4.15 7.80
N ALA A 42 -16.49 4.56 8.33
CA ALA A 42 -16.43 5.46 9.48
C ALA A 42 -15.13 6.26 9.52
N VAL A 43 -15.19 7.46 10.10
CA VAL A 43 -14.04 8.32 10.42
C VAL A 43 -14.05 8.56 11.92
N ASN A 44 -12.95 8.25 12.61
CA ASN A 44 -12.81 8.36 14.06
C ASN A 44 -13.94 7.65 14.84
N GLY A 45 -14.42 6.51 14.31
CA GLY A 45 -15.50 5.72 14.90
C GLY A 45 -16.92 6.23 14.63
N LEU A 46 -17.06 7.39 13.99
CA LEU A 46 -18.36 7.93 13.58
C LEU A 46 -18.71 7.45 12.16
N PRO A 47 -19.94 6.94 11.92
CA PRO A 47 -20.41 6.60 10.58
C PRO A 47 -20.33 7.79 9.63
N VAL A 48 -20.07 7.53 8.35
CA VAL A 48 -19.97 8.57 7.34
C VAL A 48 -21.32 9.01 6.78
N THR A 49 -21.41 10.27 6.37
CA THR A 49 -22.57 10.82 5.65
C THR A 49 -22.54 10.40 4.18
N GLU A 50 -23.66 10.52 3.46
CA GLU A 50 -23.77 10.07 2.06
C GLU A 50 -22.79 10.79 1.10
N ASP A 51 -22.35 12.00 1.44
CA ASP A 51 -21.43 12.81 0.64
C ASP A 51 -19.95 12.56 0.95
N GLN A 52 -19.65 11.72 1.94
CA GLN A 52 -18.29 11.34 2.32
C GLN A 52 -17.90 10.04 1.62
N ASN A 53 -16.79 10.09 0.89
CA ASN A 53 -16.19 8.91 0.29
C ASN A 53 -14.67 8.91 0.52
N TYR A 54 -14.07 7.74 0.31
CA TYR A 54 -12.65 7.54 0.57
C TYR A 54 -11.75 8.42 -0.31
N ASN A 55 -12.19 8.76 -1.53
CA ASN A 55 -11.37 9.41 -2.55
C ASN A 55 -11.43 10.95 -2.55
N MET A 56 -12.47 11.58 -1.98
CA MET A 56 -12.79 12.98 -2.31
C MET A 56 -12.61 14.01 -1.18
N LYS A 57 -12.61 13.65 0.12
CA LYS A 57 -12.84 14.69 1.16
C LYS A 57 -12.10 14.58 2.49
N LEU A 58 -11.35 13.53 2.76
CA LEU A 58 -10.84 13.32 4.12
C LEU A 58 -9.54 14.06 4.46
N GLY A 59 -8.96 14.81 3.51
CA GLY A 59 -7.59 15.33 3.63
C GLY A 59 -6.58 14.20 3.85
N GLY A 60 -5.31 14.53 4.09
CA GLY A 60 -4.25 13.53 4.36
C GLY A 60 -3.99 12.55 3.22
N THR A 61 -3.14 11.55 3.47
CA THR A 61 -2.77 10.54 2.47
C THR A 61 -3.82 9.44 2.33
N ILE A 62 -4.09 9.04 1.10
CA ILE A 62 -4.96 7.93 0.72
C ILE A 62 -4.10 6.91 -0.03
N SER A 63 -4.34 5.63 0.22
CA SER A 63 -3.66 4.53 -0.47
C SER A 63 -4.64 3.42 -0.83
N THR A 64 -4.39 2.75 -1.95
CA THR A 64 -5.13 1.59 -2.44
C THR A 64 -4.16 0.58 -3.04
N GLY A 65 -4.66 -0.63 -3.31
CA GLY A 65 -3.88 -1.71 -3.88
C GLY A 65 -3.35 -2.71 -2.87
N GLU A 66 -3.43 -2.43 -1.57
CA GLU A 66 -2.84 -3.29 -0.53
C GLU A 66 -3.61 -4.61 -0.33
N TYR A 67 -4.77 -4.80 -0.96
CA TYR A 67 -5.60 -5.99 -0.75
C TYR A 67 -5.21 -7.16 -1.67
N VAL A 68 -5.15 -6.91 -2.97
CA VAL A 68 -4.92 -7.86 -4.07
C VAL A 68 -4.07 -7.23 -5.17
N THR A 69 -4.30 -5.95 -5.49
CA THR A 69 -3.73 -5.30 -6.68
C THR A 69 -2.21 -5.27 -6.66
N ALA A 70 -1.57 -4.87 -5.54
CA ALA A 70 -0.12 -4.71 -5.49
C ALA A 70 0.62 -6.03 -5.82
N LEU A 71 0.18 -7.13 -5.23
CA LEU A 71 0.76 -8.45 -5.52
C LEU A 71 0.43 -8.90 -6.94
N THR A 72 -0.78 -8.64 -7.42
CA THR A 72 -1.21 -9.04 -8.77
C THR A 72 -0.43 -8.30 -9.85
N GLU A 73 -0.29 -6.97 -9.73
CA GLU A 73 0.46 -6.15 -10.69
C GLU A 73 1.94 -6.53 -10.74
N LEU A 74 2.54 -6.93 -9.62
CA LEU A 74 3.92 -7.40 -9.60
C LEU A 74 4.12 -8.65 -10.47
N PHE A 75 3.21 -9.62 -10.38
CA PHE A 75 3.33 -10.92 -11.06
C PHE A 75 2.67 -10.99 -12.44
N LYS A 76 2.00 -9.92 -12.88
CA LYS A 76 1.47 -9.82 -14.24
C LYS A 76 2.61 -9.83 -15.27
N PRO A 77 2.53 -10.59 -16.39
CA PRO A 77 3.57 -10.61 -17.41
C PRO A 77 3.94 -9.22 -17.94
N GLU A 78 2.96 -8.31 -17.99
CA GLU A 78 3.12 -6.95 -18.47
C GLU A 78 4.06 -6.10 -17.58
N SER A 79 4.23 -6.46 -16.30
CA SER A 79 5.16 -5.76 -15.40
C SER A 79 6.62 -5.94 -15.82
N GLN A 80 6.92 -7.04 -16.53
CA GLN A 80 8.27 -7.50 -16.83
C GLN A 80 9.19 -7.46 -15.60
N ALA A 81 8.63 -7.78 -14.42
CA ALA A 81 9.36 -7.77 -13.17
C ALA A 81 10.57 -8.72 -13.26
N GLN A 82 11.75 -8.20 -12.92
CA GLN A 82 12.98 -8.99 -12.87
C GLN A 82 13.18 -9.46 -11.44
N PHE A 83 13.23 -10.78 -11.22
CA PHE A 83 13.40 -11.37 -9.89
C PHE A 83 14.78 -11.99 -9.73
N THR A 84 15.42 -11.71 -8.59
CA THR A 84 16.70 -12.32 -8.19
C THR A 84 16.56 -12.92 -6.80
N ALA A 85 16.84 -14.21 -6.64
CA ALA A 85 16.92 -14.82 -5.31
C ALA A 85 18.17 -14.28 -4.59
N VAL A 86 18.00 -13.72 -3.40
CA VAL A 86 19.10 -13.04 -2.68
C VAL A 86 19.42 -13.66 -1.32
N ASP A 87 18.44 -14.28 -0.65
CA ASP A 87 18.63 -14.80 0.70
C ASP A 87 17.52 -15.80 1.10
N THR A 88 17.61 -16.33 2.31
CA THR A 88 16.56 -17.10 2.98
C THR A 88 16.33 -16.58 4.40
N ASP A 89 15.09 -16.65 4.87
CA ASP A 89 14.72 -16.15 6.20
C ASP A 89 13.58 -16.97 6.80
N THR A 90 13.29 -16.80 8.09
CA THR A 90 12.11 -17.35 8.74
C THR A 90 11.16 -16.22 9.13
N LEU A 91 10.01 -16.16 8.45
CA LEU A 91 8.98 -15.16 8.69
C LEU A 91 7.77 -15.82 9.36
N ARG A 92 7.46 -15.40 10.60
CA ARG A 92 6.34 -15.93 11.40
C ARG A 92 6.35 -17.47 11.50
N GLY A 93 7.54 -18.05 11.70
CA GLY A 93 7.74 -19.50 11.82
C GLY A 93 7.76 -20.26 10.49
N ARG A 94 7.56 -19.59 9.35
CA ARG A 94 7.65 -20.20 8.01
C ARG A 94 9.01 -19.93 7.38
N ARG A 95 9.63 -20.96 6.80
CA ARG A 95 10.89 -20.83 6.07
C ARG A 95 10.60 -20.22 4.70
N THR A 96 11.37 -19.19 4.34
CA THR A 96 11.15 -18.39 3.13
C THR A 96 12.41 -18.28 2.29
N ILE A 97 12.22 -18.05 0.99
CA ILE A 97 13.25 -17.54 0.08
C ILE A 97 12.91 -16.07 -0.19
N ILE A 98 13.91 -15.20 -0.11
CA ILE A 98 13.77 -13.78 -0.39
C ILE A 98 14.20 -13.53 -1.83
N PHE A 99 13.31 -12.89 -2.59
CA PHE A 99 13.63 -12.37 -3.91
C PHE A 99 13.64 -10.85 -3.88
N GLU A 100 14.69 -10.25 -4.42
CA GLU A 100 14.63 -8.86 -4.87
C GLU A 100 13.95 -8.79 -6.22
N TYR A 101 13.21 -7.71 -6.44
CA TYR A 101 12.56 -7.46 -7.71
C TYR A 101 12.65 -6.00 -8.14
N GLU A 102 12.55 -5.75 -9.45
CA GLU A 102 12.43 -4.42 -10.03
C GLU A 102 11.42 -4.42 -11.18
N VAL A 103 10.56 -3.39 -11.20
CA VAL A 103 9.64 -3.04 -12.28
C VAL A 103 9.95 -1.62 -12.75
N LYS A 104 10.34 -1.48 -14.02
CA LYS A 104 10.66 -0.18 -14.62
C LYS A 104 9.39 0.66 -14.81
N ARG A 105 9.51 1.99 -14.77
CA ARG A 105 8.41 2.93 -15.00
C ARG A 105 7.58 2.61 -16.25
N ALA A 106 8.25 2.21 -17.35
CA ALA A 106 7.61 1.88 -18.62
C ALA A 106 6.62 0.70 -18.55
N ASN A 107 6.77 -0.17 -17.55
CA ASN A 107 5.97 -1.37 -17.35
C ASN A 107 5.13 -1.30 -16.06
N SER A 108 5.07 -0.13 -15.43
CA SER A 108 4.44 0.08 -14.12
C SER A 108 3.06 0.74 -14.25
N HIS A 109 2.14 0.33 -13.38
CA HIS A 109 0.87 1.04 -13.13
C HIS A 109 0.86 1.73 -11.75
N GLN A 110 2.00 1.81 -11.05
CA GLN A 110 2.10 2.49 -9.77
C GLN A 110 1.95 4.00 -9.99
N SER A 111 0.83 4.54 -9.53
CA SER A 111 0.49 5.95 -9.66
C SER A 111 0.66 6.68 -8.35
N LEU A 112 1.40 7.79 -8.38
CA LEU A 112 1.51 8.74 -7.28
C LEU A 112 0.69 9.99 -7.63
N GLY A 113 -0.26 10.35 -6.77
CA GLY A 113 -1.08 11.54 -6.92
C GLY A 113 -0.76 12.54 -5.82
N TRP A 114 -0.56 13.80 -6.19
CA TRP A 114 -0.37 14.91 -5.25
C TRP A 114 -1.45 15.96 -5.46
N GLY A 115 -1.97 16.51 -4.36
CA GLY A 115 -2.95 17.58 -4.42
C GLY A 115 -3.45 18.02 -3.05
N GLU A 116 -4.24 19.08 -3.04
CA GLU A 116 -4.78 19.72 -1.84
C GLU A 116 -6.31 19.83 -1.93
N GLY A 117 -6.97 20.00 -0.78
CA GLY A 117 -8.41 20.24 -0.72
C GLY A 117 -9.25 19.10 -1.29
N GLY A 118 -8.76 17.86 -1.26
CA GLY A 118 -9.46 16.67 -1.76
C GLY A 118 -9.44 16.51 -3.28
N SER A 119 -8.59 17.25 -3.99
CA SER A 119 -8.42 17.12 -5.44
C SER A 119 -6.97 16.82 -5.82
N ILE A 120 -6.75 15.76 -6.59
CA ILE A 120 -5.44 15.50 -7.22
C ILE A 120 -5.15 16.62 -8.23
N LYS A 121 -3.99 17.25 -8.10
CA LYS A 121 -3.53 18.34 -8.98
C LYS A 121 -2.42 17.90 -9.91
N GLN A 122 -1.60 16.96 -9.47
CA GLN A 122 -0.51 16.37 -10.24
C GLN A 122 -0.52 14.87 -10.04
N GLN A 123 -0.15 14.13 -11.08
CA GLN A 123 -0.06 12.68 -11.03
C GLN A 123 1.13 12.24 -11.87
N THR A 124 1.87 11.25 -11.39
CA THR A 124 2.95 10.63 -12.15
C THR A 124 2.93 9.12 -11.95
N ILE A 125 3.51 8.39 -12.91
CA ILE A 125 3.75 6.95 -12.81
C ILE A 125 5.20 6.76 -12.41
N SER A 126 5.44 5.96 -11.39
CA SER A 126 6.78 5.57 -10.93
C SER A 126 7.09 4.13 -11.31
N GLY A 127 8.37 3.83 -11.52
CA GLY A 127 8.86 2.46 -11.37
C GLY A 127 8.82 2.07 -9.89
N TYR A 128 9.11 0.81 -9.59
CA TYR A 128 9.25 0.38 -8.21
C TYR A 128 10.14 -0.85 -8.09
N ARG A 129 10.73 -1.03 -6.92
CA ARG A 129 11.56 -2.20 -6.60
C ARG A 129 11.40 -2.57 -5.14
N GLY A 130 11.77 -3.79 -4.80
CA GLY A 130 11.78 -4.18 -3.40
C GLY A 130 12.00 -5.67 -3.22
N ARG A 131 11.37 -6.24 -2.20
CA ARG A 131 11.61 -7.62 -1.78
C ARG A 131 10.29 -8.36 -1.55
N ILE A 132 10.28 -9.63 -1.88
CA ILE A 132 9.21 -10.55 -1.52
C ILE A 132 9.76 -11.75 -0.75
N TRP A 133 9.01 -12.19 0.24
CA TRP A 133 9.29 -13.41 1.01
C TRP A 133 8.34 -14.50 0.54
N ILE A 134 8.88 -15.54 -0.09
CA ILE A 134 8.08 -16.67 -0.60
C ILE A 134 8.25 -17.88 0.33
N ASP A 135 7.13 -18.41 0.82
CA ASP A 135 7.09 -19.65 1.60
C ASP A 135 7.65 -20.83 0.79
N ARG A 136 8.58 -21.58 1.38
CA ARG A 136 9.22 -22.75 0.75
C ARG A 136 8.31 -23.96 0.61
N GLU A 137 7.23 -24.04 1.38
CA GLU A 137 6.34 -25.21 1.40
C GLU A 137 5.23 -25.10 0.36
N ASN A 138 4.66 -23.91 0.18
CA ASN A 138 3.46 -23.69 -0.64
C ASN A 138 3.60 -22.57 -1.69
N TYR A 139 4.79 -21.97 -1.80
CA TYR A 139 5.15 -20.96 -2.78
C TYR A 139 4.29 -19.69 -2.73
N ARG A 140 3.69 -19.39 -1.57
CA ARG A 140 2.92 -18.16 -1.38
C ARG A 140 3.80 -17.01 -0.88
N VAL A 141 3.48 -15.80 -1.31
CA VAL A 141 4.12 -14.57 -0.82
C VAL A 141 3.59 -14.23 0.56
N LEU A 142 4.46 -14.16 1.55
CA LEU A 142 4.15 -13.83 2.94
C LEU A 142 4.45 -12.37 3.30
N ARG A 143 5.32 -11.71 2.54
CA ARG A 143 5.58 -10.28 2.65
C ARG A 143 5.96 -9.71 1.30
N LEU A 144 5.48 -8.50 1.03
CA LEU A 144 5.90 -7.65 -0.08
C LEU A 144 6.38 -6.31 0.49
N GLU A 145 7.58 -5.90 0.10
CA GLU A 145 8.14 -4.58 0.33
C GLU A 145 8.41 -3.91 -1.00
N ASP A 146 8.10 -2.63 -1.08
CA ASP A 146 8.16 -1.80 -2.29
C ASP A 146 8.67 -0.40 -1.95
N ILE A 147 9.58 0.10 -2.77
CA ILE A 147 9.95 1.51 -2.83
C ILE A 147 9.78 2.01 -4.27
N SER A 148 9.15 3.16 -4.42
CA SER A 148 9.00 3.81 -5.72
C SER A 148 10.37 4.28 -6.25
N THR A 149 10.57 4.09 -7.54
CA THR A 149 11.75 4.50 -8.31
C THR A 149 11.32 5.35 -9.51
N GLU A 150 12.26 6.02 -10.16
CA GLU A 150 11.99 6.78 -11.39
C GLU A 150 10.86 7.82 -11.22
N ILE A 151 10.66 8.33 -10.00
CA ILE A 151 9.73 9.41 -9.71
C ILE A 151 10.19 10.64 -10.49
N GLU A 152 9.26 11.28 -11.18
CA GLU A 152 9.55 12.41 -12.06
C GLU A 152 10.22 13.57 -11.30
N PRO A 153 11.38 14.07 -11.78
CA PRO A 153 12.05 15.20 -11.15
C PRO A 153 11.13 16.42 -11.05
N GLY A 154 11.06 17.02 -9.86
CA GLY A 154 10.17 18.15 -9.59
C GLY A 154 8.76 17.77 -9.18
N PHE A 155 8.39 16.47 -9.21
CA PHE A 155 7.14 16.01 -8.62
C PHE A 155 7.16 16.24 -7.09
N PRO A 156 6.05 16.68 -6.47
CA PRO A 156 6.03 17.04 -5.04
C PRO A 156 6.33 15.86 -4.11
N ILE A 157 5.84 14.66 -4.44
CA ILE A 157 6.17 13.43 -3.70
C ILE A 157 7.57 12.99 -4.14
N THR A 158 8.49 12.86 -3.19
CA THR A 158 9.90 12.55 -3.43
C THR A 158 10.29 11.12 -3.03
N ALA A 159 9.49 10.49 -2.17
CA ALA A 159 9.64 9.08 -1.83
C ALA A 159 8.29 8.48 -1.51
N ALA A 160 8.12 7.21 -1.85
CA ALA A 160 6.96 6.41 -1.52
C ALA A 160 7.43 4.98 -1.24
N SER A 161 6.88 4.37 -0.20
CA SER A 161 7.18 2.99 0.16
C SER A 161 5.94 2.28 0.68
N LYS A 162 5.93 0.96 0.52
CA LYS A 162 4.84 0.09 0.94
C LYS A 162 5.41 -1.22 1.50
N LEU A 163 4.83 -1.67 2.60
CA LEU A 163 5.06 -3.00 3.17
C LEU A 163 3.69 -3.65 3.36
N ILE A 164 3.53 -4.88 2.89
CA ILE A 164 2.33 -5.70 3.10
C ILE A 164 2.77 -7.04 3.68
N ASP A 165 2.25 -7.38 4.85
CA ASP A 165 2.36 -8.71 5.46
C ASP A 165 1.09 -9.50 5.16
N TYR A 166 1.26 -10.75 4.72
CA TYR A 166 0.19 -11.72 4.49
C TYR A 166 0.21 -12.81 5.55
N ASP A 167 -0.97 -13.26 5.96
CA ASP A 167 -1.09 -14.40 6.86
C ASP A 167 -2.34 -15.23 6.58
N TRP A 168 -2.31 -16.48 7.03
CA TRP A 168 -3.42 -17.42 6.87
C TRP A 168 -4.54 -17.07 7.83
N VAL A 169 -5.73 -16.88 7.28
CA VAL A 169 -6.97 -16.68 8.03
C VAL A 169 -8.00 -17.74 7.63
N THR A 170 -8.79 -18.20 8.58
CA THR A 170 -9.85 -19.18 8.31
C THR A 170 -11.17 -18.45 8.05
N ILE A 171 -11.74 -18.64 6.85
CA ILE A 171 -13.05 -18.10 6.47
C ILE A 171 -13.90 -19.29 6.02
N ASN A 172 -15.07 -19.47 6.64
CA ASN A 172 -15.96 -20.63 6.37
C ASN A 172 -15.20 -21.97 6.38
N GLU A 173 -14.38 -22.18 7.42
CA GLU A 173 -13.54 -23.38 7.62
C GLU A 173 -12.45 -23.61 6.56
N GLN A 174 -12.28 -22.69 5.60
CA GLN A 174 -11.24 -22.77 4.58
C GLN A 174 -10.11 -21.77 4.88
N PRO A 175 -8.84 -22.19 4.76
CA PRO A 175 -7.71 -21.29 4.92
C PRO A 175 -7.54 -20.41 3.68
N HIS A 176 -7.47 -19.11 3.91
CA HIS A 176 -7.19 -18.10 2.89
C HIS A 176 -5.96 -17.30 3.30
N LEU A 177 -5.01 -17.09 2.38
CA LEU A 177 -3.92 -16.17 2.60
C LEU A 177 -4.35 -14.78 2.19
N LEU A 178 -4.47 -13.88 3.16
CA LEU A 178 -4.89 -12.50 2.94
C LEU A 178 -3.89 -11.54 3.58
N PRO A 179 -3.87 -10.26 3.16
CA PRO A 179 -3.13 -9.24 3.89
C PRO A 179 -3.59 -9.21 5.35
N LEU A 180 -2.63 -9.18 6.25
CA LEU A 180 -2.80 -9.02 7.70
C LEU A 180 -2.59 -7.56 8.10
N ARG A 181 -1.51 -6.96 7.58
CA ARG A 181 -1.09 -5.59 7.86
C ARG A 181 -0.47 -4.98 6.61
N ALA A 182 -0.72 -3.69 6.38
CA ALA A 182 0.08 -2.90 5.45
C ALA A 182 0.54 -1.60 6.09
N VAL A 183 1.69 -1.09 5.63
CA VAL A 183 2.20 0.24 5.95
C VAL A 183 2.53 0.93 4.64
N VAL A 184 1.98 2.12 4.42
CA VAL A 184 2.33 2.97 3.27
C VAL A 184 2.89 4.27 3.81
N GLU A 185 4.06 4.67 3.33
CA GLU A 185 4.69 5.94 3.71
C GLU A 185 4.97 6.76 2.45
N LEU A 186 4.64 8.05 2.49
CA LEU A 186 5.01 9.03 1.47
C LEU A 186 5.88 10.11 2.12
N THR A 187 6.78 10.68 1.35
CA THR A 187 7.51 11.90 1.71
C THR A 187 7.33 12.91 0.60
N ASP A 188 6.79 14.08 0.92
CA ASP A 188 6.60 15.17 -0.03
C ASP A 188 7.25 16.47 0.47
N ARG A 189 7.28 17.46 -0.43
CA ARG A 189 7.69 18.83 -0.11
C ARG A 189 6.46 19.72 -0.05
N TYR A 190 5.96 19.97 1.14
CA TYR A 190 4.84 20.86 1.41
C TYR A 190 5.34 22.24 1.87
N GLN A 191 5.01 23.30 1.14
CA GLN A 191 5.35 24.69 1.49
C GLN A 191 6.84 24.92 1.87
N GLY A 192 7.76 24.21 1.21
CA GLY A 192 9.21 24.30 1.48
C GLY A 192 9.67 23.50 2.71
N GLN A 193 8.78 22.78 3.38
CA GLN A 193 9.08 21.82 4.43
C GLN A 193 8.92 20.38 3.92
N THR A 194 9.69 19.46 4.49
CA THR A 194 9.48 18.03 4.27
C THR A 194 8.36 17.57 5.20
N GLU A 195 7.32 16.98 4.62
CA GLU A 195 6.29 16.25 5.35
C GLU A 195 6.38 14.78 4.98
N GLN A 196 6.18 13.92 5.97
CA GLN A 196 6.07 12.49 5.82
C GLN A 196 4.67 12.09 6.25
N THR A 197 3.99 11.28 5.46
CA THR A 197 2.69 10.73 5.81
C THR A 197 2.77 9.22 5.88
N ARG A 198 1.93 8.63 6.74
CA ARG A 198 1.91 7.19 6.97
C ARG A 198 0.50 6.68 7.17
N ASN A 199 0.15 5.64 6.41
CA ASN A 199 -1.05 4.84 6.58
C ASN A 199 -0.65 3.49 7.18
N GLU A 200 -1.08 3.22 8.42
CA GLU A 200 -1.00 1.89 9.01
C GLU A 200 -2.35 1.18 8.89
N ILE A 201 -2.39 0.10 8.14
CA ILE A 201 -3.60 -0.62 7.75
C ILE A 201 -3.61 -1.98 8.43
N LEU A 202 -4.68 -2.28 9.19
CA LEU A 202 -4.97 -3.61 9.72
C LEU A 202 -6.18 -4.18 9.00
N PHE A 203 -6.07 -5.42 8.54
CA PHE A 203 -7.15 -6.14 7.89
C PHE A 203 -7.89 -7.00 8.92
N ARG A 204 -9.22 -6.95 8.92
CA ARG A 204 -10.12 -7.53 9.92
C ARG A 204 -11.33 -8.18 9.26
#